data_AF-N4XXL8-F1
#
_entry.id   AF-N4XXL8-F1
#
_cell.length_a   1.000
_cell.length_b   1.000
_cell.length_c   1.000
_cell.angle_alpha   90.00
_cell.angle_beta   90.00
_cell.angle_gamma   90.00
#
_symmetry.space_group_name_H-M   'P 1'
#
loop_
_entity.id
_entity.type
_entity.pdbx_description
1 polymer ?
#
loop_
_entity_poly.entity_id
_entity_poly.type
_entity_poly.pdbx_seq_one_letter_code
_entity_poly.pdbx_strand_id
1 'polypeptide(L)'
;MASENTDFVDETSISPVRSSERRNSLEKHLQHRPEPQDLKNRHILLDTTTAPALQAKALELERQRATDNLKRGLNARPERAELVDRNILPNSTAAPALQGHQKELEMHMRADSLEKGLQNRPSPEELVKKGILDEDENPVKDIA
;
A
#
# COMPACT_ATOMS: atom_id res chain seq x y z
N MET A 1 -15.58 6.18 36.14
CA MET A 1 -16.97 6.68 36.17
C MET A 1 -17.14 7.55 34.94
N ALA A 2 -18.11 7.20 34.09
CA ALA A 2 -18.31 7.78 32.77
C ALA A 2 -18.80 9.23 32.89
N SER A 3 -18.14 10.14 32.19
CA SER A 3 -18.56 11.53 32.06
C SER A 3 -19.76 11.58 31.11
N GLU A 4 -20.96 11.68 31.67
CA GLU A 4 -22.19 11.91 30.90
C GLU A 4 -22.11 13.26 30.20
N ASN A 5 -21.85 13.24 28.90
CA ASN A 5 -21.97 14.40 28.03
C ASN A 5 -23.47 14.62 27.80
N THR A 6 -24.10 15.38 28.70
CA THR A 6 -25.49 15.80 28.54
C THR A 6 -25.53 16.95 27.55
N ASP A 7 -25.85 16.64 26.30
CA ASP A 7 -26.18 17.65 25.28
C ASP A 7 -27.44 18.38 25.74
N PHE A 8 -27.25 19.48 26.47
CA PHE A 8 -28.32 20.37 26.93
C PHE A 8 -28.93 21.07 25.71
N VAL A 9 -29.94 20.43 25.12
CA VAL A 9 -30.70 21.00 24.00
C VAL A 9 -31.52 22.17 24.51
N ASP A 10 -31.26 23.37 24.00
CA ASP A 10 -31.97 24.61 24.34
C ASP A 10 -33.39 24.59 23.74
N GLU A 11 -34.41 24.36 24.57
CA GLU A 11 -35.84 24.33 24.19
C GLU A 11 -36.52 25.72 24.17
N THR A 12 -35.76 26.82 24.28
CA THR A 12 -36.37 28.16 24.26
C THR A 12 -37.06 28.47 22.93
N SER A 13 -38.25 29.11 22.98
CA SER A 13 -39.07 29.39 21.79
C SER A 13 -38.32 30.21 20.74
N ILE A 14 -38.47 29.86 19.45
CA ILE A 14 -37.80 30.49 18.30
C ILE A 14 -38.34 31.90 17.97
N SER A 15 -39.32 32.38 18.74
CA SER A 15 -39.86 33.75 18.70
C SER A 15 -38.75 34.81 18.78
N PRO A 16 -38.90 36.03 18.23
CA PRO A 16 -37.84 37.03 18.15
C PRO A 16 -37.61 37.69 19.52
N VAL A 17 -37.09 36.93 20.46
CA VAL A 17 -36.58 37.45 21.72
C VAL A 17 -35.09 37.20 21.70
N ARG A 18 -34.34 38.29 21.67
CA ARG A 18 -32.91 38.30 21.90
C ARG A 18 -32.67 37.89 23.37
N SER A 19 -32.92 36.65 23.76
CA SER A 19 -32.65 36.20 25.13
C SER A 19 -31.14 36.17 25.35
N SER A 20 -30.68 36.77 26.45
CA SER A 20 -29.26 36.83 26.79
C SER A 20 -28.66 35.43 26.96
N GLU A 21 -29.45 34.49 27.48
CA GLU A 21 -29.04 33.09 27.71
C GLU A 21 -28.70 32.37 26.40
N ARG A 22 -29.53 32.52 25.36
CA ARG A 22 -29.24 31.94 24.03
C ARG A 22 -27.97 32.54 23.42
N ARG A 23 -27.74 33.85 23.60
CA ARG A 23 -26.51 34.50 23.12
C ARG A 23 -25.27 33.94 23.82
N ASN A 24 -25.33 33.79 25.15
CA ASN A 24 -24.24 33.24 25.95
C ASN A 24 -23.94 31.78 25.57
N SER A 25 -24.98 30.95 25.36
CA SER A 25 -24.83 29.58 24.91
C SER A 25 -24.18 29.49 23.52
N LEU A 26 -24.67 30.30 22.56
CA LEU A 26 -24.12 30.33 21.20
C LEU A 26 -22.65 30.77 21.21
N GLU A 27 -22.30 31.80 21.98
CA GLU A 27 -20.93 32.28 22.13
C GLU A 27 -19.99 31.16 22.62
N LYS A 28 -20.41 30.40 23.64
CA LYS A 28 -19.65 29.24 24.14
C LYS A 28 -19.44 28.18 23.05
N HIS A 29 -20.46 27.87 22.23
CA HIS A 29 -20.33 26.89 21.15
C HIS A 29 -19.44 27.39 20.01
N LEU A 30 -19.47 28.69 19.70
CA LEU A 30 -18.60 29.29 18.68
C LEU A 30 -17.12 29.30 19.10
N GLN A 31 -16.81 29.45 20.39
CA GLN A 31 -15.44 29.37 20.92
C GLN A 31 -14.81 27.97 20.75
N HIS A 32 -15.63 26.92 20.82
CA HIS A 32 -15.18 25.52 20.68
C HIS A 32 -15.45 24.96 19.28
N ARG A 33 -15.79 25.83 18.31
CA ARG A 33 -16.07 25.40 16.94
C ARG A 33 -14.79 24.86 16.29
N PRO A 34 -14.80 23.66 15.72
CA PRO A 34 -13.67 23.13 14.97
C PRO A 34 -13.35 23.97 13.72
N GLU A 35 -12.07 24.00 13.35
CA GLU A 35 -11.64 24.65 12.11
C GLU A 35 -12.23 23.93 10.88
N PRO A 36 -12.51 24.64 9.77
CA PRO A 36 -13.09 24.03 8.58
C PRO A 36 -12.17 22.96 7.99
N GLN A 37 -10.85 23.09 8.16
CA GLN A 37 -9.89 22.07 7.72
C GLN A 37 -10.02 20.77 8.54
N ASP A 38 -10.27 20.86 9.85
CA ASP A 38 -10.48 19.68 10.68
C ASP A 38 -11.75 18.94 10.29
N LEU A 39 -12.81 19.66 9.92
CA LEU A 39 -14.04 19.07 9.41
C LEU A 39 -13.83 18.34 8.08
N LYS A 40 -12.94 18.85 7.21
CA LYS A 40 -12.54 18.17 5.97
C LYS A 40 -11.74 16.91 6.24
N ASN A 41 -10.75 17.00 7.13
CA ASN A 41 -9.92 15.85 7.51
C ASN A 41 -10.77 14.73 8.14
N ARG A 42 -11.80 15.09 8.89
CA ARG A 42 -12.78 14.16 9.47
C ARG A 42 -13.85 13.69 8.49
N HIS A 43 -13.77 14.10 7.22
CA HIS A 43 -14.71 13.76 6.15
C HIS A 43 -16.16 14.20 6.43
N ILE A 44 -16.34 15.25 7.23
CA ILE A 44 -17.66 15.87 7.51
C ILE A 44 -17.98 16.90 6.43
N LEU A 45 -17.01 17.79 6.15
CA LEU A 45 -17.09 18.73 5.02
C LEU A 45 -16.31 18.13 3.85
N LEU A 46 -16.86 18.15 2.63
CA LEU A 46 -16.09 17.70 1.48
C LEU A 46 -15.07 18.77 1.08
N ASP A 47 -13.84 18.34 0.82
CA ASP A 47 -12.78 19.20 0.29
C ASP A 47 -12.88 19.32 -1.23
N THR A 48 -13.89 20.06 -1.72
CA THR A 48 -14.07 20.26 -3.17
C THR A 48 -14.25 21.74 -3.48
N THR A 49 -13.76 22.15 -4.65
CA THR A 49 -13.96 23.50 -5.20
C THR A 49 -15.30 23.64 -5.95
N THR A 50 -16.06 22.54 -6.06
CA THR A 50 -17.38 22.53 -6.68
C THR A 50 -18.40 23.30 -5.88
N ALA A 51 -19.29 24.00 -6.58
CA ALA A 51 -20.41 24.69 -5.94
C ALA A 51 -21.26 23.70 -5.12
N PRO A 52 -21.78 24.08 -3.94
CA PRO A 52 -22.54 23.19 -3.06
C PRO A 52 -23.72 22.48 -3.76
N ALA A 53 -24.38 23.15 -4.70
CA ALA A 53 -25.49 22.57 -5.47
C ALA A 53 -25.09 21.42 -6.41
N LEU A 54 -23.81 21.35 -6.82
CA LEU A 54 -23.30 20.35 -7.76
C LEU A 54 -22.52 19.22 -7.07
N GLN A 55 -22.21 19.39 -5.79
CA GLN A 55 -21.39 18.46 -5.01
C GLN A 55 -21.89 17.02 -5.05
N ALA A 56 -23.21 16.82 -4.94
CA ALA A 56 -23.82 15.49 -5.01
C ALA A 56 -23.60 14.82 -6.38
N LYS A 57 -23.78 15.57 -7.48
CA LYS A 57 -23.55 15.06 -8.84
C LYS A 57 -22.07 14.80 -9.12
N ALA A 58 -21.19 15.65 -8.59
CA ALA A 58 -19.75 15.45 -8.71
C ALA A 58 -19.30 14.15 -8.03
N LEU A 59 -19.80 13.87 -6.82
CA LEU A 59 -19.54 12.63 -6.11
C LEU A 59 -20.11 11.41 -6.84
N GLU A 60 -21.30 11.52 -7.42
CA GLU A 60 -21.89 10.45 -8.23
C GLU A 60 -21.02 10.13 -9.45
N LEU A 61 -20.56 11.16 -10.17
CA LEU A 61 -19.65 11.00 -11.31
C LEU A 61 -18.33 10.35 -10.88
N GLU A 62 -17.76 10.76 -9.75
CA GLU A 62 -16.53 10.16 -9.21
C GLU A 62 -16.73 8.68 -8.91
N ARG A 63 -17.86 8.33 -8.26
CA ARG A 63 -18.21 6.94 -8.01
C ARG A 63 -18.36 6.14 -9.30
N GLN A 64 -19.04 6.68 -10.31
CA GLN A 64 -19.20 6.02 -11.61
C GLN A 64 -17.84 5.80 -12.30
N ARG A 65 -16.97 6.80 -12.28
CA ARG A 65 -15.60 6.68 -12.80
C ARG A 65 -14.81 5.60 -12.06
N ALA A 66 -14.90 5.54 -10.74
CA ALA A 66 -14.25 4.51 -9.94
C ALA A 66 -14.78 3.11 -10.28
N THR A 67 -16.10 2.96 -10.45
CA THR A 67 -16.71 1.67 -10.82
C THR A 67 -16.31 1.23 -12.22
N ASP A 68 -16.26 2.15 -13.18
CA ASP A 68 -15.86 1.84 -14.56
C ASP A 68 -14.38 1.47 -14.64
N ASN A 69 -13.52 2.19 -13.91
CA ASN A 69 -12.10 1.87 -13.79
C ASN A 69 -11.88 0.49 -13.16
N LEU A 70 -12.61 0.18 -12.08
CA LEU A 70 -12.55 -1.13 -11.45
C LEU A 70 -13.01 -2.23 -12.40
N LYS A 71 -14.14 -2.03 -13.10
CA LYS A 71 -14.65 -2.98 -14.10
C LYS A 71 -13.63 -3.25 -15.20
N ARG A 72 -12.97 -2.21 -15.73
CA ARG A 72 -11.88 -2.35 -16.70
C ARG A 72 -10.72 -3.18 -16.13
N GLY A 73 -10.30 -2.88 -14.90
CA GLY A 73 -9.21 -3.61 -14.22
C GLY A 73 -9.53 -5.07 -13.96
N LEU A 74 -10.77 -5.41 -13.62
CA LEU A 74 -11.22 -6.79 -13.42
C LEU A 74 -11.27 -7.57 -14.74
N ASN A 75 -11.72 -6.94 -15.82
CA ASN A 75 -11.75 -7.59 -17.14
C ASN A 75 -10.35 -7.87 -17.70
N ALA A 76 -9.37 -7.01 -17.40
CA ALA A 76 -7.98 -7.15 -17.82
C ALA A 76 -7.09 -7.76 -16.72
N ARG A 77 -7.67 -8.50 -15.78
CA ARG A 77 -6.94 -9.06 -14.64
C ARG A 77 -5.99 -10.19 -15.12
N PRO A 78 -4.67 -10.08 -14.89
CA PRO A 78 -3.73 -11.15 -15.22
C PRO A 78 -3.97 -12.41 -14.39
N GLU A 79 -3.68 -13.56 -14.98
CA GLU A 79 -3.70 -14.84 -14.28
C GLU A 79 -2.47 -14.98 -13.35
N ARG A 80 -2.60 -15.83 -12.31
CA ARG A 80 -1.50 -16.05 -11.36
C ARG A 80 -0.23 -16.55 -12.06
N ALA A 81 -0.37 -17.43 -13.06
CA ALA A 81 0.75 -17.98 -13.81
C ALA A 81 1.58 -16.87 -14.48
N GLU A 82 0.92 -15.92 -15.14
CA GLU A 82 1.58 -14.79 -15.79
C GLU A 82 2.36 -13.91 -14.79
N LEU A 83 1.81 -13.71 -13.58
CA LEU A 83 2.50 -12.97 -12.53
C LEU A 83 3.72 -13.71 -11.98
N VAL A 84 3.70 -15.05 -11.96
CA VAL A 84 4.84 -15.88 -11.58
C VAL A 84 5.93 -15.83 -12.66
N ASP A 85 5.53 -15.93 -13.93
CA ASP A 85 6.47 -15.87 -15.07
C ASP A 85 7.17 -14.51 -15.16
N ARG A 86 6.44 -13.43 -14.86
CA ARG A 86 7.00 -12.07 -14.74
C ARG A 86 7.77 -11.82 -13.44
N ASN A 87 7.93 -12.84 -12.58
CA ASN A 87 8.62 -12.77 -11.29
C ASN A 87 8.06 -11.69 -10.33
N ILE A 88 6.75 -11.42 -10.43
CA ILE A 88 6.01 -10.54 -9.51
C ILE A 88 5.54 -11.35 -8.29
N LEU A 89 5.04 -12.56 -8.53
CA LEU A 89 4.65 -13.50 -7.47
C LEU A 89 5.67 -14.65 -7.37
N PRO A 90 5.96 -15.14 -6.14
CA PRO A 90 6.78 -16.33 -5.98
C PRO A 90 6.04 -17.58 -6.49
N ASN A 91 6.77 -18.48 -7.14
CA ASN A 91 6.25 -19.79 -7.53
C ASN A 91 6.20 -20.74 -6.31
N SER A 92 5.30 -20.46 -5.37
CA SER A 92 5.13 -21.29 -4.18
C SER A 92 3.65 -21.58 -3.89
N THR A 93 3.40 -22.78 -3.39
CA THR A 93 2.10 -23.24 -2.86
C THR A 93 1.96 -22.93 -1.35
N ALA A 94 2.99 -22.39 -0.71
CA ALA A 94 2.95 -22.02 0.70
C ALA A 94 1.95 -20.87 0.95
N ALA A 95 1.39 -20.85 2.17
CA ALA A 95 0.49 -19.78 2.61
C ALA A 95 1.17 -18.40 2.52
N PRO A 96 0.43 -17.31 2.24
CA PRO A 96 1.00 -15.97 2.04
C PRO A 96 1.91 -15.50 3.17
N ALA A 97 1.60 -15.85 4.42
CA ALA A 97 2.41 -15.47 5.58
C ALA A 97 3.80 -16.15 5.62
N LEU A 98 3.95 -17.31 4.98
CA LEU A 98 5.17 -18.11 5.00
C LEU A 98 6.05 -17.89 3.76
N GLN A 99 5.51 -17.30 2.69
CA GLN A 99 6.24 -17.12 1.43
C GLN A 99 7.53 -16.31 1.61
N GLY A 100 7.53 -15.31 2.50
CA GLY A 100 8.73 -14.53 2.82
C GLY A 100 9.84 -15.39 3.42
N HIS A 101 9.51 -16.12 4.49
CA HIS A 101 10.46 -17.01 5.19
C HIS A 101 10.97 -18.14 4.28
N GLN A 102 10.09 -18.70 3.45
CA GLN A 102 10.49 -19.72 2.48
C GLN A 102 11.51 -19.17 1.47
N LYS A 103 11.28 -17.97 0.93
CA LYS A 103 12.19 -17.34 -0.03
C LYS A 103 13.56 -17.06 0.60
N GLU A 104 13.57 -16.59 1.85
CA GLU A 104 14.80 -16.36 2.60
C GLU A 104 15.58 -17.66 2.81
N LEU A 105 14.91 -18.72 3.28
CA LEU A 105 15.52 -20.04 3.44
C LEU A 105 16.08 -20.57 2.10
N GLU A 106 15.30 -20.46 1.03
CA GLU A 106 15.71 -20.90 -0.31
C GLU A 106 16.95 -20.14 -0.81
N MET A 107 17.05 -18.85 -0.51
CA MET A 107 18.21 -18.04 -0.82
C MET A 107 19.45 -18.50 -0.04
N HIS A 108 19.33 -18.73 1.27
CA HIS A 108 20.43 -19.26 2.09
C HIS A 108 20.87 -20.65 1.62
N MET A 109 19.94 -21.56 1.38
CA MET A 109 20.24 -22.90 0.88
C MET A 109 20.98 -22.87 -0.46
N ARG A 110 20.60 -21.95 -1.37
CA ARG A 110 21.31 -21.74 -2.64
C ARG A 110 22.71 -21.20 -2.42
N ALA A 111 22.90 -20.24 -1.51
CA ALA A 111 24.20 -19.68 -1.20
C ALA A 111 25.16 -20.75 -0.66
N ASP A 112 24.71 -21.55 0.31
CA ASP A 112 25.52 -22.63 0.89
C ASP A 112 25.87 -23.71 -0.15
N SER A 113 24.93 -24.03 -1.04
CA SER A 113 25.15 -25.01 -2.11
C SER A 113 26.16 -24.50 -3.14
N LEU A 114 26.06 -23.21 -3.49
CA LEU A 114 27.01 -22.55 -4.39
C LEU A 114 28.41 -22.50 -3.77
N GLU A 115 28.52 -22.16 -2.49
CA GLU A 115 29.79 -22.10 -1.77
C GLU A 115 30.51 -23.45 -1.80
N LYS A 116 29.80 -24.54 -1.48
CA LYS A 116 30.36 -25.91 -1.55
C LYS A 116 30.81 -26.29 -2.96
N GLY A 117 30.08 -25.87 -3.99
CA GLY A 117 30.45 -26.08 -5.39
C GLY A 117 31.71 -25.32 -5.78
N LEU A 118 31.86 -24.08 -5.29
CA LEU A 118 33.03 -23.25 -5.54
C LEU A 118 34.28 -23.75 -4.79
N GLN A 119 34.13 -24.30 -3.59
CA GLN A 119 35.24 -24.90 -2.83
C GLN A 119 35.87 -26.08 -3.58
N ASN A 120 35.06 -26.87 -4.30
CA ASN A 120 35.52 -28.01 -5.10
C ASN A 120 35.72 -27.66 -6.58
N ARG A 121 35.93 -26.37 -6.90
CA ARG A 121 36.12 -25.93 -8.27
C ARG A 121 37.43 -26.49 -8.83
N PRO A 122 37.40 -27.30 -9.91
CA PRO A 122 38.61 -27.85 -10.51
C PRO A 122 39.48 -26.73 -11.07
N SER A 123 40.80 -26.91 -10.98
CA SER A 123 41.75 -25.96 -11.55
C SER A 123 41.74 -26.02 -13.09
N PRO A 124 42.16 -24.96 -13.79
CA PRO A 124 42.26 -24.97 -15.26
C PRO A 124 43.13 -26.11 -15.80
N GLU A 125 44.22 -26.45 -15.10
CA GLU A 125 45.11 -27.56 -15.49
C GLU A 125 44.38 -28.92 -15.44
N GLU A 126 43.54 -29.13 -14.43
CA GLU A 126 42.72 -30.34 -14.34
C GLU A 126 41.69 -30.42 -15.47
N LEU A 127 41.18 -29.28 -15.94
CA LEU A 127 40.25 -29.21 -17.08
C LEU A 127 40.96 -29.52 -18.40
N VAL A 128 42.19 -29.05 -18.58
CA VAL A 128 43.05 -29.38 -19.72
C VAL A 128 43.34 -30.88 -19.75
N LYS A 129 43.74 -31.46 -18.62
CA LYS A 129 43.99 -32.90 -18.52
C LYS A 129 42.75 -33.75 -18.82
N LYS A 130 41.55 -33.24 -18.53
CA LYS A 130 40.28 -33.89 -18.84
C LYS A 130 39.82 -33.65 -20.29
N GLY A 131 40.58 -32.89 -21.09
CA GLY A 131 40.25 -32.57 -22.48
C GLY A 131 39.03 -31.66 -22.64
N ILE A 132 38.69 -30.89 -21.60
CA ILE A 132 37.56 -29.95 -21.61
C ILE A 132 38.03 -28.55 -22.04
N LEU A 133 39.28 -28.20 -21.73
CA LEU A 133 39.90 -26.92 -22.03
C LEU A 133 41.17 -27.16 -22.86
N ASP A 134 41.38 -26.39 -23.92
CA ASP A 134 42.62 -26.46 -24.69
C ASP A 134 43.75 -25.68 -23.99
N GLU A 135 45.00 -26.06 -24.23
CA GLU A 135 46.16 -25.44 -23.57
C GLU A 135 46.31 -23.94 -23.87
N ASP A 136 45.84 -23.52 -25.05
CA ASP A 136 45.90 -22.14 -25.54
C ASP A 136 44.76 -21.26 -25.00
N GLU A 137 43.69 -21.87 -24.48
CA GLU A 137 42.50 -21.17 -23.96
C GLU A 137 42.51 -21.02 -22.42
N ASN A 138 43.65 -21.31 -21.77
CA ASN A 138 43.75 -21.25 -20.31
C ASN A 138 43.73 -19.80 -19.78
N PRO A 139 42.68 -19.36 -19.08
CA PRO A 139 42.51 -17.97 -18.66
C PRO A 139 43.50 -17.51 -17.58
N VAL A 140 44.25 -18.43 -16.98
CA VAL A 140 45.29 -18.11 -15.97
C VAL A 140 46.64 -17.82 -16.63
N LYS A 141 46.87 -18.26 -17.87
CA LYS A 141 48.13 -18.00 -18.60
C LYS A 141 48.26 -16.54 -19.04
N ASP A 142 47.16 -15.85 -19.31
CA ASP A 142 47.17 -14.44 -19.77
C ASP A 142 47.41 -13.41 -18.65
N ILE A 143 47.34 -13.83 -17.38
CA ILE A 143 47.45 -12.96 -16.20
C ILE A 143 48.86 -13.05 -15.56
N ALA A 144 49.73 -13.94 -16.08
CA ALA A 144 51.09 -14.18 -15.59
C ALA A 144 52.17 -13.52 -16.46
#